data_AF-A0A2V9R076-F1
#
_entry.id   AF-A0A2V9R076-F1
#
_cell.length_a   1.000
_cell.length_b   1.000
_cell.length_c   1.000
_cell.angle_alpha   90.00
_cell.angle_beta   90.00
_cell.angle_gamma   90.00
#
_symmetry.space_group_name_H-M   'P 1'
#
loop_
_entity.id
_entity.type
_entity.pdbx_description
1 polymer ?
#
loop_
_entity_poly.entity_id
_entity_poly.type
_entity_poly.pdbx_seq_one_letter_code
_entity_poly.pdbx_strand_id
1 'polypeptide(L)'
;MRGTPLGIISNGARDQQIGKLDRAGLLKQFSVLVFSEDVGIGKPATRIFEKACRLAGADLSECVHVGDDLAADVTGSGNAGLRPIWLDRMDGGASFTFATRINHLTELGKVLRDELAHTPRTFTTN
;
A
#
# COMPACT_ATOMS: atom_id res chain seq x y z
N MET A 1 -10.49 -13.90 -14.10
CA MET A 1 -10.65 -12.82 -13.10
C MET A 1 -9.62 -11.75 -13.43
N ARG A 2 -10.03 -10.49 -13.62
CA ARG A 2 -9.05 -9.39 -13.69
C ARG A 2 -8.48 -9.21 -12.28
N GLY A 3 -7.16 -9.21 -12.13
CA GLY A 3 -6.51 -9.04 -10.83
C GLY A 3 -6.76 -7.63 -10.27
N THR A 4 -6.70 -7.48 -8.95
CA THR A 4 -6.75 -6.17 -8.29
C THR A 4 -5.65 -5.26 -8.85
N PRO A 5 -5.94 -4.00 -9.22
CA PRO A 5 -4.92 -3.06 -9.69
C PRO A 5 -3.80 -2.90 -8.66
N LEU A 6 -2.55 -2.88 -9.13
CA LEU A 6 -1.38 -2.71 -8.26
C LEU A 6 -0.75 -1.33 -8.49
N GLY A 7 -0.29 -0.72 -7.40
CA GLY A 7 0.41 0.55 -7.41
C GLY A 7 1.73 0.52 -6.63
N ILE A 8 2.64 1.43 -6.97
CA ILE A 8 3.88 1.70 -6.22
C ILE A 8 3.83 3.12 -5.68
N ILE A 9 4.18 3.26 -4.40
CA ILE A 9 4.42 4.54 -3.73
C ILE A 9 5.80 4.49 -3.07
N SER A 10 6.74 5.31 -3.54
CA SER A 10 8.13 5.29 -3.04
C SER A 10 8.69 6.68 -2.80
N ASN A 11 9.49 6.81 -1.73
CA ASN A 11 10.24 8.03 -1.42
C ASN A 11 11.57 8.13 -2.20
N GLY A 12 11.91 7.14 -3.01
CA GLY A 12 13.12 7.11 -3.82
C GLY A 12 12.98 7.78 -5.18
N ALA A 13 14.13 8.10 -5.78
CA ALA A 13 14.20 8.71 -7.11
C ALA A 13 13.58 7.82 -8.20
N ARG A 14 12.86 8.44 -9.14
CA ARG A 14 12.11 7.80 -10.24
C ARG A 14 12.90 6.72 -10.93
N ASP A 15 14.02 7.13 -11.53
CA ASP A 15 14.77 6.30 -12.47
C ASP A 15 15.36 5.09 -11.76
N GLN A 16 15.74 5.27 -10.50
CA GLN A 16 16.21 4.17 -9.67
C GLN A 16 15.10 3.14 -9.40
N GLN A 17 13.89 3.60 -9.10
CA GLN A 17 12.78 2.70 -8.78
C GLN A 17 12.23 2.01 -10.03
N ILE A 18 12.07 2.74 -11.14
CA ILE A 18 11.71 2.16 -12.44
C ILE A 18 12.76 1.12 -12.87
N GLY A 19 14.06 1.45 -12.78
CA GLY A 19 15.13 0.51 -13.12
C GLY A 19 15.20 -0.72 -12.20
N LYS A 20 14.75 -0.64 -10.95
CA LYS A 20 14.59 -1.81 -10.07
C LYS A 20 13.41 -2.69 -10.51
N LEU A 21 12.26 -2.08 -10.80
CA LEU A 21 11.05 -2.79 -11.24
C LEU A 21 11.23 -3.47 -12.60
N ASP A 22 11.90 -2.80 -13.52
CA ASP A 22 12.16 -3.32 -14.87
C ASP A 22 13.10 -4.52 -14.83
N ARG A 23 14.23 -4.42 -14.09
CA ARG A 23 15.15 -5.54 -13.87
C ARG A 23 14.50 -6.74 -13.17
N ALA A 24 13.51 -6.49 -12.32
CA ALA A 24 12.73 -7.55 -11.67
C ALA A 24 11.62 -8.14 -12.58
N GLY A 25 11.38 -7.57 -13.77
CA GLY A 25 10.29 -7.97 -14.66
C GLY A 25 8.89 -7.60 -14.15
N LEU A 26 8.80 -6.71 -13.16
CA LEU A 26 7.57 -6.39 -12.45
C LEU A 26 6.93 -5.08 -12.91
N LEU A 27 7.64 -4.23 -13.65
CA LEU A 27 7.15 -2.90 -14.03
C LEU A 27 5.74 -2.92 -14.66
N LYS A 28 5.49 -3.88 -15.56
CA LYS A 28 4.20 -4.01 -16.27
C LYS A 28 3.05 -4.51 -15.40
N GLN A 29 3.32 -4.95 -14.17
CA GLN A 29 2.29 -5.41 -13.22
C GLN A 29 1.64 -4.23 -12.49
N PHE A 30 2.31 -3.07 -12.43
CA PHE A 30 1.85 -1.89 -11.72
C PHE A 30 1.25 -0.87 -12.68
N SER A 31 -0.02 -0.53 -12.47
CA SER A 31 -0.73 0.47 -13.29
C SER A 31 -0.60 1.89 -12.72
N VAL A 32 -0.19 2.03 -11.47
CA VAL A 32 0.02 3.32 -10.80
C VAL A 32 1.42 3.38 -10.24
N LEU A 33 2.17 4.41 -10.61
CA LEU A 33 3.52 4.66 -10.12
C LEU A 33 3.58 6.09 -9.57
N VAL A 34 3.81 6.22 -8.26
CA VAL A 34 3.93 7.51 -7.57
C VAL A 34 5.26 7.54 -6.83
N PHE A 35 6.10 8.52 -7.17
CA PHE A 35 7.38 8.73 -6.53
C PHE A 35 7.40 10.12 -5.91
N SER A 36 7.99 10.25 -4.71
CA SER A 36 8.05 11.53 -4.00
C SER A 36 8.66 12.65 -4.83
N GLU A 37 9.63 12.31 -5.69
CA GLU A 37 10.29 13.21 -6.63
C GLU A 37 9.31 13.89 -7.61
N ASP A 38 8.25 13.21 -8.04
CA ASP A 38 7.27 13.79 -8.98
C ASP A 38 6.32 14.78 -8.34
N VAL A 39 5.97 14.47 -7.10
CA VAL A 39 4.86 15.13 -6.41
C VAL A 39 5.37 16.15 -5.39
N GLY A 40 6.69 16.21 -5.18
CA GLY A 40 7.35 17.07 -4.19
C GLY A 40 6.99 16.74 -2.73
N ILE A 41 6.33 15.59 -2.50
CA ILE A 41 5.76 15.17 -1.22
C ILE A 41 6.04 13.68 -1.06
N GLY A 42 6.65 13.28 0.05
CA GLY A 42 6.92 11.88 0.38
C GLY A 42 6.01 11.33 1.47
N LYS A 43 5.96 10.00 1.59
CA LYS A 43 5.49 9.32 2.79
C LYS A 43 6.27 9.85 4.01
N PRO A 44 5.64 10.09 5.18
CA PRO A 44 4.29 9.69 5.58
C PRO A 44 3.16 10.67 5.24
N ALA A 45 3.40 11.72 4.45
CA ALA A 45 2.35 12.71 4.19
C ALA A 45 1.16 12.08 3.44
N THR A 46 -0.07 12.26 3.95
CA THR A 46 -1.29 11.58 3.43
C THR A 46 -1.51 11.83 1.94
N ARG A 47 -1.17 13.03 1.46
CA ARG A 47 -1.34 13.47 0.07
C ARG A 47 -0.70 12.57 -0.98
N ILE A 48 0.40 11.86 -0.65
CA ILE A 48 1.01 10.93 -1.61
C ILE A 48 0.14 9.68 -1.81
N PHE A 49 -0.49 9.19 -0.75
CA PHE A 49 -1.41 8.07 -0.79
C PHE A 49 -2.73 8.46 -1.48
N GLU A 50 -3.28 9.62 -1.14
CA GLU A 50 -4.45 10.21 -1.81
C GLU A 50 -4.22 10.35 -3.32
N LYS A 51 -3.03 10.81 -3.73
CA LYS A 51 -2.65 10.90 -5.14
C LYS A 51 -2.66 9.53 -5.81
N ALA A 52 -2.08 8.51 -5.17
CA ALA A 52 -2.02 7.16 -5.71
C ALA A 52 -3.42 6.54 -5.87
N CYS A 53 -4.27 6.62 -4.84
CA CYS A 53 -5.64 6.11 -4.89
C CYS A 53 -6.47 6.82 -5.97
N ARG A 54 -6.33 8.15 -6.09
CA ARG A 54 -6.98 8.91 -7.18
C ARG A 54 -6.52 8.48 -8.57
N LEU A 55 -5.23 8.22 -8.77
CA LEU A 55 -4.71 7.69 -10.05
C LEU A 55 -5.21 6.27 -10.32
N ALA A 56 -5.44 5.48 -9.28
CA ALA A 56 -6.03 4.15 -9.37
C ALA A 56 -7.55 4.18 -9.60
N GLY A 57 -8.21 5.34 -9.40
CA GLY A 57 -9.67 5.46 -9.45
C GLY A 57 -10.36 4.72 -8.30
N ALA A 58 -9.72 4.63 -7.13
CA ALA A 58 -10.20 3.90 -5.97
C ALA A 58 -10.31 4.82 -4.74
N ASP A 59 -11.28 4.51 -3.88
CA ASP A 59 -11.40 5.19 -2.58
C ASP A 59 -10.32 4.70 -1.60
N LEU A 60 -9.89 5.59 -0.72
CA LEU A 60 -8.85 5.30 0.28
C LEU A 60 -9.23 4.09 1.15
N SER A 61 -10.49 4.03 1.58
CA SER A 61 -11.05 2.95 2.39
C SER A 61 -11.15 1.61 1.67
N GLU A 62 -11.00 1.57 0.34
CA GLU A 62 -10.97 0.33 -0.44
C GLU A 62 -9.54 -0.14 -0.72
N CYS A 63 -8.55 0.69 -0.44
CA CYS A 63 -7.15 0.42 -0.72
C CYS A 63 -6.42 -0.18 0.49
N VAL A 64 -5.46 -1.04 0.17
CA VAL A 64 -4.50 -1.61 1.12
C VAL A 64 -3.12 -1.09 0.76
N HIS A 65 -2.36 -0.64 1.75
CA HIS A 65 -0.96 -0.27 1.58
C HIS A 65 -0.06 -1.26 2.29
N VAL A 66 0.93 -1.82 1.57
CA VAL A 66 1.90 -2.77 2.12
C VAL A 66 3.27 -2.11 2.13
N GLY A 67 3.92 -2.05 3.29
CA GLY A 67 5.26 -1.51 3.42
C GLY A 67 5.98 -1.96 4.69
N ASP A 68 7.28 -1.77 4.72
CA ASP A 68 8.17 -2.22 5.80
C ASP A 68 8.49 -1.12 6.82
N ASP A 69 8.41 0.16 6.41
CA ASP A 69 8.66 1.29 7.30
C ASP A 69 7.41 1.64 8.13
N LEU A 70 7.52 1.48 9.44
CA LEU A 70 6.43 1.71 10.38
C LEU A 70 5.91 3.16 10.39
N ALA A 71 6.79 4.14 10.24
CA ALA A 71 6.42 5.55 10.24
C ALA A 71 5.92 5.97 8.86
N ALA A 72 6.72 5.71 7.83
CA ALA A 72 6.45 6.15 6.47
C ALA A 72 5.27 5.40 5.84
N ASP A 73 5.26 4.06 5.93
CA ASP A 73 4.26 3.24 5.27
C ASP A 73 3.04 2.98 6.15
N VAL A 74 3.24 2.45 7.36
CA VAL A 74 2.13 1.96 8.19
C VAL A 74 1.35 3.13 8.78
N THR A 75 2.03 4.02 9.50
CA THR A 75 1.38 5.19 10.11
C THR A 75 0.90 6.17 9.04
N GLY A 76 1.72 6.43 8.01
CA GLY A 76 1.37 7.33 6.91
C GLY A 76 0.11 6.90 6.15
N SER A 77 0.02 5.63 5.77
CA SER A 77 -1.14 5.13 5.02
C SER A 77 -2.39 5.00 5.89
N GLY A 78 -2.25 4.57 7.16
CA GLY A 78 -3.35 4.54 8.12
C GLY A 78 -3.94 5.93 8.37
N ASN A 79 -3.10 6.95 8.54
CA ASN A 79 -3.55 8.35 8.68
C ASN A 79 -4.23 8.89 7.42
N ALA A 80 -3.89 8.36 6.24
CA ALA A 80 -4.56 8.68 4.99
C ALA A 80 -5.89 7.92 4.82
N GLY A 81 -6.24 6.99 5.71
CA GLY A 81 -7.47 6.21 5.65
C GLY A 81 -7.38 4.92 4.83
N LEU A 82 -6.18 4.48 4.45
CA LEU A 82 -5.96 3.16 3.87
C LEU A 82 -5.90 2.11 4.97
N ARG A 83 -6.05 0.84 4.60
CA ARG A 83 -5.71 -0.29 5.47
C ARG A 83 -4.20 -0.58 5.40
N PRO A 84 -3.43 -0.36 6.47
CA PRO A 84 -2.00 -0.65 6.45
C PRO A 84 -1.72 -2.13 6.74
N ILE A 85 -0.86 -2.73 5.93
CA ILE A 85 -0.22 -4.02 6.21
C ILE A 85 1.27 -3.78 6.42
N TRP A 86 1.75 -4.14 7.60
CA TRP A 86 3.15 -4.01 7.95
C TRP A 86 3.92 -5.29 7.58
N LEU A 87 4.91 -5.14 6.70
CA LEU A 87 5.85 -6.19 6.34
C LEU A 87 7.07 -6.14 7.27
N ASP A 88 6.99 -6.80 8.42
CA ASP A 88 8.08 -6.87 9.39
C ASP A 88 9.00 -8.07 9.12
N ARG A 89 10.03 -7.86 8.31
CA ARG A 89 10.99 -8.91 7.94
C ARG A 89 11.94 -9.30 9.07
N MET A 90 12.11 -8.45 10.07
CA MET A 90 13.10 -8.63 11.14
C MET A 90 12.50 -9.31 12.37
N ASP A 91 11.18 -9.54 12.36
CA ASP A 91 10.42 -10.07 13.48
C ASP A 91 10.72 -9.34 14.81
N GLY A 92 10.64 -8.00 14.77
CA GLY A 92 11.08 -7.14 15.87
C GLY A 92 10.21 -7.19 17.15
N GLY A 93 9.27 -8.14 17.25
CA GLY A 93 8.39 -8.32 18.40
C GLY A 93 7.39 -7.17 18.65
N ALA A 94 7.39 -6.13 17.82
CA ALA A 94 6.44 -5.04 17.94
C ALA A 94 5.06 -5.52 17.47
N SER A 95 4.04 -5.28 18.29
CA SER A 95 2.63 -5.40 17.87
C SER A 95 2.09 -4.00 17.62
N PHE A 96 1.58 -3.76 16.42
CA PHE A 96 0.95 -2.50 16.05
C PHE A 96 -0.55 -2.70 15.93
N THR A 97 -1.31 -2.06 16.82
CA THR A 97 -2.74 -2.33 17.02
C THR A 97 -3.61 -2.05 15.80
N PHE A 98 -3.18 -1.17 14.89
CA PHE A 98 -3.98 -0.72 13.76
C PHE A 98 -3.50 -1.23 12.39
N ALA A 99 -2.56 -2.18 12.35
CA ALA A 99 -2.05 -2.74 11.11
C ALA A 99 -1.96 -4.27 11.18
N THR A 100 -2.35 -4.95 10.10
CA THR A 100 -2.09 -6.38 9.97
C THR A 100 -0.59 -6.59 9.75
N ARG A 101 0.05 -7.40 10.60
CA ARG A 101 1.48 -7.71 10.49
C ARG A 101 1.69 -9.01 9.73
N ILE A 102 2.63 -9.00 8.79
CA ILE A 102 3.15 -10.18 8.09
C ILE A 102 4.67 -10.14 8.10
N ASN A 103 5.33 -11.29 8.07
CA ASN A 103 6.78 -11.37 7.99
C ASN A 103 7.26 -11.62 6.55
N HIS A 104 6.40 -12.23 5.73
CA HIS A 104 6.69 -12.58 4.34
C HIS A 104 5.53 -12.20 3.39
N LEU A 105 5.87 -11.71 2.20
CA LEU A 105 4.89 -11.38 1.16
C LEU A 105 4.04 -12.58 0.71
N THR A 106 4.50 -13.82 0.93
CA THR A 106 3.71 -15.03 0.67
C THR A 106 2.45 -15.13 1.52
N GLU A 107 2.42 -14.45 2.67
CA GLU A 107 1.27 -14.42 3.58
C GLU A 107 0.19 -13.45 3.11
N LEU A 108 0.55 -12.47 2.29
CA LEU A 108 -0.33 -11.39 1.84
C LEU A 108 -1.60 -11.93 1.17
N GLY A 109 -1.48 -12.98 0.36
CA GLY A 109 -2.64 -13.58 -0.30
C GLY A 109 -3.68 -14.13 0.67
N LYS A 110 -3.24 -14.68 1.81
CA LYS A 110 -4.13 -15.14 2.87
C LYS A 110 -4.77 -13.96 3.60
N VAL A 111 -3.95 -12.98 4.00
CA VAL A 111 -4.42 -11.77 4.69
C VAL A 111 -5.49 -11.03 3.88
N LEU A 112 -5.26 -10.81 2.58
CA LEU A 112 -6.22 -10.11 1.73
C LEU A 112 -7.56 -10.86 1.62
N ARG A 113 -7.54 -12.21 1.57
CA ARG A 113 -8.78 -13.00 1.57
C ARG A 113 -9.51 -12.90 2.91
N ASP A 114 -8.76 -12.95 4.01
CA ASP A 114 -9.31 -12.86 5.36
C ASP A 114 -9.92 -11.45 5.60
N GLU A 115 -9.25 -10.36 5.21
CA GLU A 115 -9.77 -8.99 5.37
C GLU A 115 -10.99 -8.68 4.48
N LEU A 116 -10.99 -9.14 3.22
CA LEU A 116 -12.12 -8.96 2.31
C LEU A 116 -13.39 -9.73 2.77
N ALA A 117 -13.23 -10.77 3.58
CA ALA A 117 -14.35 -11.49 4.19
C ALA A 117 -14.97 -10.73 5.38
N HIS A 118 -14.25 -9.78 6.00
CA HIS A 118 -14.64 -9.11 7.24
C HIS A 118 -14.97 -7.62 7.09
N THR A 119 -15.01 -7.07 5.87
CA THR A 119 -15.45 -5.69 5.67
C THR A 119 -16.99 -5.62 5.83
N PRO A 120 -17.55 -4.92 6.83
CA PRO A 120 -18.99 -4.75 6.91
C PRO A 120 -19.46 -4.00 5.67
N ARG A 121 -20.34 -4.62 4.89
CA ARG A 121 -21.12 -3.91 3.87
C ARG A 121 -22.09 -3.00 4.63
N THR A 122 -21.69 -1.76 4.91
CA THR A 122 -22.64 -0.73 5.32
C THR A 122 -23.54 -0.45 4.12
N PHE A 123 -24.67 -1.16 4.07
CA PHE A 123 -25.81 -0.77 3.27
C PHE A 123 -26.47 0.41 3.98
N THR A 124 -26.15 1.63 3.57
CA THR A 124 -27.01 2.77 3.89
C THR A 124 -28.10 2.80 2.82
N THR A 125 -29.28 2.26 3.14
CA THR A 125 -30.49 2.50 2.36
C THR A 125 -31.06 3.85 2.74
N ASN A 126 -31.06 4.76 1.74
CA ASN A 126 -31.78 6.03 1.58
C ASN A 126 -31.68 7.09 2.68
#